data_AF-A0A553PN52-F1
#
_entry.id   AF-A0A553PN52-F1
#
_cell.length_a   1.000
_cell.length_b   1.000
_cell.length_c   1.000
_cell.angle_alpha   90.00
_cell.angle_beta   90.00
_cell.angle_gamma   90.00
#
_symmetry.space_group_name_H-M   'P 1'
#
loop_
_entity.id
_entity.type
_entity.pdbx_description
1 polymer ?
#
loop_
_entity_poly.entity_id
_entity_poly.type
_entity_poly.pdbx_seq_one_letter_code
_entity_poly.pdbx_strand_id
1 'polypeptide(L)'
;MERMEELLLLSHQLDFKDVRAVPLISASRWLVKRGEVTRIWWRDNAEARLTFGRKVNRQTLTLFLFTDLLVIAKKKGDEQFAVVDHCPRNLVTLAEVDSLDGIPGGGKYLSESNMCWLTLLQNHDAKTVEWLISFNFESDRLRWIEQVTPQQSHNPEEKIYEEWDCPQVEGVANYSTQDSDELTLQIGETANVLRKLSDSGKGLP
;
A
#
# COMPACT_ATOMS: atom_id res chain seq x y z
N MET A 1 5.52 -23.09 5.99
CA MET A 1 4.92 -23.89 4.90
C MET A 1 3.61 -23.25 4.46
N GLU A 2 2.69 -22.99 5.41
CA GLU A 2 1.39 -22.32 5.17
C GLU A 2 1.43 -21.03 4.32
N ARG A 3 2.38 -20.11 4.57
CA ARG A 3 2.50 -18.86 3.79
C ARG A 3 2.73 -19.08 2.28
N MET A 4 3.53 -20.08 1.91
CA MET A 4 3.84 -20.37 0.50
C MET A 4 2.66 -21.05 -0.19
N GLU A 5 1.95 -21.93 0.52
CA GLU A 5 0.73 -22.58 0.01
C GLU A 5 -0.38 -21.56 -0.24
N GLU A 6 -0.57 -20.62 0.70
CA GLU A 6 -1.51 -19.50 0.53
C GLU A 6 -1.14 -18.62 -0.67
N LEU A 7 0.14 -18.29 -0.83
CA LEU A 7 0.62 -17.50 -1.97
C LEU A 7 0.41 -18.22 -3.30
N LEU A 8 0.66 -19.54 -3.32
CA LEU A 8 0.41 -20.38 -4.49
C LEU A 8 -1.08 -20.41 -4.84
N LEU A 9 -1.96 -20.57 -3.85
CA LEU A 9 -3.40 -20.50 -4.06
C LEU A 9 -3.81 -19.14 -4.66
N LEU A 10 -3.37 -18.04 -4.05
CA LEU A 10 -3.67 -16.68 -4.52
C LEU A 10 -3.16 -16.44 -5.95
N SER A 11 -2.02 -17.02 -6.33
CA SER A 11 -1.49 -16.87 -7.70
C SER A 11 -2.38 -17.49 -8.77
N HIS A 12 -3.19 -18.50 -8.42
CA HIS A 12 -4.18 -19.10 -9.32
C HIS A 12 -5.54 -18.36 -9.31
N GLN A 13 -5.79 -17.58 -8.25
CA GLN A 13 -7.03 -16.84 -8.06
C GLN A 13 -6.97 -15.40 -8.60
N LEU A 14 -5.76 -14.83 -8.72
CA LEU A 14 -5.53 -13.47 -9.19
C LEU A 14 -5.17 -13.45 -10.68
N ASP A 15 -6.09 -12.94 -11.49
CA ASP A 15 -5.94 -12.78 -12.94
C ASP A 15 -5.41 -11.37 -13.27
N PHE A 16 -4.17 -11.31 -13.76
CA PHE A 16 -3.47 -10.07 -14.15
C PHE A 16 -3.67 -9.68 -15.62
N LYS A 17 -4.63 -10.27 -16.35
CA LYS A 17 -4.79 -10.06 -17.80
C LYS A 17 -4.87 -8.59 -18.25
N ASP A 18 -5.51 -7.73 -17.46
CA ASP A 18 -5.80 -6.33 -17.83
C ASP A 18 -4.78 -5.33 -17.26
N VAL A 19 -3.73 -5.81 -16.55
CA VAL A 19 -2.68 -4.98 -15.94
C VAL A 19 -1.30 -5.56 -16.25
N ARG A 20 -0.23 -4.82 -16.01
CA ARG A 20 1.13 -5.37 -16.10
C ARG A 20 1.27 -6.52 -15.09
N ALA A 21 1.72 -7.68 -15.56
CA ALA A 21 1.93 -8.83 -14.69
C ALA A 21 3.08 -8.58 -13.71
N VAL A 22 2.92 -9.03 -12.47
CA VAL A 22 3.93 -9.01 -11.42
C VAL A 22 4.14 -10.44 -10.92
N PRO A 23 5.39 -10.89 -10.67
CA PRO A 23 5.61 -12.22 -10.12
C PRO A 23 5.07 -12.27 -8.69
N LEU A 24 3.95 -12.97 -8.49
CA LEU A 24 3.32 -13.05 -7.17
C LEU A 24 4.12 -13.96 -6.22
N ILE A 25 4.68 -15.05 -6.73
CA ILE A 25 5.47 -16.00 -5.94
C ILE A 25 6.87 -15.44 -5.69
N SER A 26 7.21 -15.24 -4.41
CA SER A 26 8.54 -14.82 -3.95
C SER A 26 8.81 -15.43 -2.57
N ALA A 27 10.08 -15.72 -2.26
CA ALA A 27 10.47 -16.28 -0.96
C ALA A 27 10.22 -15.30 0.20
N SER A 28 10.22 -13.99 -0.06
CA SER A 28 10.01 -12.93 0.93
C SER A 28 8.59 -12.35 0.93
N ARG A 29 7.68 -12.93 0.14
CA ARG A 29 6.30 -12.44 0.03
C ARG A 29 5.31 -13.36 0.75
N TRP A 30 4.41 -12.78 1.52
CA TRP A 30 3.24 -13.45 2.07
C TRP A 30 2.09 -12.46 2.21
N LEU A 31 0.86 -12.97 2.28
CA LEU A 31 -0.32 -12.14 2.51
C LEU A 31 -0.29 -11.63 3.95
N VAL A 32 -0.35 -10.31 4.10
CA VAL A 32 -0.48 -9.62 5.39
C VAL A 32 -1.95 -9.44 5.73
N LYS A 33 -2.77 -9.01 4.76
CA LYS A 33 -4.19 -8.75 4.98
C LYS A 33 -4.99 -8.83 3.68
N ARG A 34 -6.18 -9.43 3.75
CA ARG A 34 -7.23 -9.39 2.71
C ARG A 34 -8.45 -8.66 3.26
N GLY A 35 -9.08 -7.82 2.44
CA GLY A 35 -10.24 -7.05 2.88
C GLY A 35 -11.05 -6.49 1.71
N GLU A 36 -12.35 -6.36 1.93
CA GLU A 36 -13.27 -5.80 0.94
C GLU A 36 -13.47 -4.29 1.19
N VAL A 37 -13.51 -3.52 0.10
CA VAL A 37 -13.75 -2.08 0.12
C VAL A 37 -14.70 -1.69 -1.02
N THR A 38 -15.41 -0.57 -0.85
CA THR A 38 -16.20 0.03 -1.92
C THR A 38 -15.49 1.25 -2.45
N ARG A 39 -15.07 1.22 -3.72
CA ARG A 39 -14.59 2.41 -4.45
C ARG A 39 -15.76 3.28 -4.85
N ILE A 40 -15.63 4.58 -4.63
CA ILE A 40 -16.64 5.60 -4.94
C ILE A 40 -16.05 6.62 -5.91
N TRP A 41 -16.77 6.92 -7.00
CA TRP A 41 -16.35 7.96 -7.94
C TRP A 41 -17.53 8.54 -8.74
N TRP A 42 -17.29 9.69 -9.37
CA TRP A 42 -18.27 10.39 -10.20
C TRP A 42 -17.81 10.38 -11.65
N ARG A 43 -18.75 10.17 -12.59
CA ARG A 43 -18.46 10.52 -13.99
C ARG A 43 -18.83 11.97 -14.21
N ASP A 44 -17.99 12.67 -14.96
CA ASP A 44 -18.42 13.87 -15.66
C ASP A 44 -19.38 13.47 -16.77
N ASN A 45 -20.67 13.65 -16.51
CA ASN A 45 -21.64 13.64 -17.58
C ASN A 45 -21.91 15.10 -17.94
N ALA A 46 -21.34 15.58 -19.05
CA ALA A 46 -21.48 16.96 -19.50
C ALA A 46 -22.96 17.36 -19.70
N GLU A 47 -23.83 16.38 -20.00
CA GLU A 47 -25.27 16.54 -20.20
C GLU A 47 -26.08 16.62 -18.89
N ALA A 48 -25.51 16.20 -17.76
CA ALA A 48 -26.19 16.22 -16.45
C ALA A 48 -26.27 17.61 -15.82
N ARG A 49 -25.68 18.63 -16.46
CA ARG A 49 -25.71 20.02 -16.00
C ARG A 49 -27.10 20.67 -16.05
N LEU A 50 -28.08 20.04 -16.69
CA LEU A 50 -29.38 20.65 -16.95
C LEU A 50 -30.57 20.06 -16.18
N THR A 51 -30.56 18.82 -15.67
CA THR A 51 -31.78 18.28 -15.02
C THR A 51 -31.63 17.16 -13.97
N PHE A 52 -30.48 16.47 -13.83
CA PHE A 52 -30.35 15.39 -12.83
C PHE A 52 -28.95 15.37 -12.23
N GLY A 53 -28.86 15.28 -10.90
CA GLY A 53 -27.59 15.29 -10.16
C GLY A 53 -26.53 14.30 -10.68
N ARG A 54 -25.26 14.63 -10.47
CA ARG A 54 -24.10 13.82 -10.91
C ARG A 54 -24.19 12.41 -10.30
N LYS A 55 -24.31 11.37 -11.14
CA LYS A 55 -24.49 9.97 -10.69
C LYS A 55 -23.23 9.47 -9.98
N VAL A 56 -23.39 9.04 -8.73
CA VAL A 56 -22.35 8.35 -7.96
C VAL A 56 -22.21 6.92 -8.48
N ASN A 57 -20.99 6.48 -8.74
CA ASN A 57 -20.65 5.11 -9.09
C ASN A 57 -19.98 4.44 -7.89
N ARG A 58 -20.29 3.15 -7.71
CA ARG A 58 -19.76 2.33 -6.63
C ARG A 58 -19.27 1.01 -7.20
N GLN A 59 -18.15 0.51 -6.71
CA GLN A 59 -17.60 -0.78 -7.08
C GLN A 59 -16.95 -1.46 -5.88
N THR A 60 -17.44 -2.64 -5.55
CA THR A 60 -16.80 -3.52 -4.58
C THR A 60 -15.49 -4.06 -5.15
N LEU A 61 -14.42 -3.92 -4.36
CA LEU A 61 -13.07 -4.38 -4.65
C LEU A 61 -12.55 -5.17 -3.46
N THR A 62 -11.59 -6.05 -3.72
CA THR A 62 -10.83 -6.77 -2.70
C THR A 62 -9.39 -6.29 -2.75
N LEU A 63 -8.89 -5.85 -1.61
CA LEU A 63 -7.50 -5.48 -1.37
C LEU A 63 -6.76 -6.72 -0.85
N PHE A 64 -5.61 -7.01 -1.46
CA PHE A 64 -4.66 -8.02 -1.02
C PHE A 64 -3.34 -7.32 -0.70
N LEU A 65 -3.11 -7.09 0.59
CA LEU A 65 -1.85 -6.53 1.08
C LEU A 65 -0.89 -7.68 1.34
N PHE A 66 0.19 -7.70 0.57
CA PHE A 66 1.36 -8.51 0.82
C PHE A 66 2.42 -7.70 1.57
N THR A 67 3.50 -8.36 1.96
CA THR A 67 4.62 -7.72 2.67
C THR A 67 5.16 -6.49 1.96
N ASP A 68 5.28 -6.54 0.64
CA ASP A 68 5.93 -5.54 -0.22
C ASP A 68 5.02 -5.01 -1.35
N LEU A 69 3.78 -5.49 -1.46
CA LEU A 69 2.90 -5.22 -2.59
C LEU A 69 1.43 -5.09 -2.15
N LEU A 70 0.70 -4.12 -2.66
CA LEU A 70 -0.76 -4.09 -2.65
C LEU A 70 -1.29 -4.51 -4.02
N VAL A 71 -2.16 -5.52 -4.06
CA VAL A 71 -2.94 -5.91 -5.24
C VAL A 71 -4.40 -5.55 -5.02
N ILE A 72 -5.03 -4.91 -5.99
CA ILE A 72 -6.44 -4.53 -5.94
C ILE A 72 -7.18 -5.26 -7.05
N ALA A 73 -8.26 -5.96 -6.69
CA ALA A 73 -8.97 -6.79 -7.64
C ALA A 73 -10.50 -6.71 -7.49
N LYS A 74 -11.20 -7.00 -8.57
CA LYS A 74 -12.64 -7.20 -8.60
C LYS A 74 -12.95 -8.70 -8.54
N LYS A 75 -13.83 -9.11 -7.63
CA LYS A 75 -14.33 -10.50 -7.60
C LYS A 75 -15.13 -10.81 -8.89
N LYS A 76 -14.74 -11.86 -9.62
CA LYS A 76 -15.39 -12.36 -10.85
C LYS A 76 -16.31 -13.56 -10.58
N GLY A 77 -15.97 -14.39 -9.60
CA GLY A 77 -16.68 -15.61 -9.24
C GLY A 77 -16.31 -16.08 -7.84
N ASP A 78 -16.56 -17.34 -7.53
CA ASP A 78 -16.11 -17.89 -6.26
C ASP A 78 -14.59 -17.99 -6.24
N GLU A 79 -13.97 -17.31 -5.28
CA GLU A 79 -12.52 -17.20 -5.12
C GLU A 79 -11.71 -16.84 -6.39
N GLN A 80 -12.32 -16.15 -7.37
CA GLN A 80 -11.64 -15.69 -8.58
C GLN A 80 -11.70 -14.17 -8.70
N PHE A 81 -10.56 -13.55 -8.99
CA PHE A 81 -10.34 -12.11 -8.88
C PHE A 81 -9.65 -11.57 -10.13
N ALA A 82 -10.20 -10.52 -10.72
CA ALA A 82 -9.54 -9.77 -11.78
C ALA A 82 -8.78 -8.59 -11.20
N VAL A 83 -7.47 -8.59 -11.33
CA VAL A 83 -6.63 -7.50 -10.86
C VAL A 83 -6.91 -6.26 -11.71
N VAL A 84 -7.20 -5.15 -11.03
CA VAL A 84 -7.48 -3.85 -11.66
C VAL A 84 -6.34 -2.86 -11.44
N ASP A 85 -5.55 -3.02 -10.37
CA ASP A 85 -4.34 -2.25 -10.13
C ASP A 85 -3.44 -2.97 -9.12
N HIS A 86 -2.17 -2.55 -9.05
CA HIS A 86 -1.24 -2.92 -7.98
C HIS A 86 -0.20 -1.82 -7.78
N CYS A 87 0.38 -1.77 -6.58
CA CYS A 87 1.37 -0.77 -6.19
C CYS A 87 2.32 -1.38 -5.15
N PRO A 88 3.64 -1.12 -5.21
CA PRO A 88 4.56 -1.44 -4.11
C PRO A 88 4.04 -0.87 -2.79
N ARG A 89 4.14 -1.63 -1.69
CA ARG A 89 3.53 -1.26 -0.40
C ARG A 89 4.05 0.07 0.14
N ASN A 90 5.36 0.33 0.02
CA ASN A 90 5.98 1.62 0.38
C ASN A 90 5.49 2.81 -0.45
N LEU A 91 4.76 2.56 -1.53
CA LEU A 91 4.18 3.58 -2.41
C LEU A 91 2.66 3.65 -2.28
N VAL A 92 2.10 3.08 -1.22
CA VAL A 92 0.67 3.15 -0.88
C VAL A 92 0.48 4.07 0.32
N THR A 93 -0.51 4.96 0.25
CA THR A 93 -0.96 5.72 1.42
C THR A 93 -2.47 5.61 1.58
N LEU A 94 -2.91 5.64 2.84
CA LEU A 94 -4.31 5.78 3.23
C LEU A 94 -4.44 7.01 4.12
N ALA A 95 -5.22 8.00 3.68
CA ALA A 95 -5.49 9.22 4.42
C ALA A 95 -6.96 9.32 4.83
N GLU A 96 -7.23 9.81 6.03
CA GLU A 96 -8.61 10.07 6.46
C GLU A 96 -9.27 11.15 5.59
N VAL A 97 -10.60 11.12 5.55
CA VAL A 97 -11.37 12.15 4.85
C VAL A 97 -11.77 13.21 5.88
N ASP A 98 -10.99 14.29 5.97
CA ASP A 98 -11.20 15.37 6.94
C ASP A 98 -12.55 16.10 6.74
N SER A 99 -12.95 16.29 5.49
CA SER A 99 -14.26 16.80 5.14
C SER A 99 -14.75 16.23 3.81
N LEU A 100 -16.07 16.10 3.68
CA LEU A 100 -16.71 15.79 2.40
C LEU A 100 -16.97 17.07 1.57
N ASP A 101 -16.44 18.21 2.03
CA ASP A 101 -16.58 19.51 1.35
C ASP A 101 -15.78 19.49 0.05
N GLY A 102 -16.43 19.85 -1.05
CA GLY A 102 -15.84 19.72 -2.40
C GLY A 102 -16.05 18.36 -3.06
N ILE A 103 -16.52 17.34 -2.33
CA ILE A 103 -16.96 16.08 -2.92
C ILE A 103 -18.39 16.24 -3.47
N PRO A 104 -18.64 16.03 -4.78
CA PRO A 104 -19.96 16.21 -5.36
C PRO A 104 -21.03 15.33 -4.69
N GLY A 105 -22.00 15.94 -4.03
CA GLY A 105 -23.07 15.22 -3.31
C GLY A 105 -22.69 14.73 -1.90
N GLY A 106 -21.59 15.25 -1.35
CA GLY A 106 -20.97 14.83 -0.07
C GLY A 106 -21.88 14.83 1.16
N GLY A 107 -22.94 15.64 1.20
CA GLY A 107 -23.85 15.68 2.37
C GLY A 107 -25.06 14.74 2.31
N LYS A 108 -25.43 14.20 1.15
CA LYS A 108 -26.72 13.48 0.95
C LYS A 108 -26.59 12.03 0.48
N TYR A 109 -25.47 11.68 -0.14
CA TYR A 109 -25.24 10.35 -0.75
C TYR A 109 -24.06 9.59 -0.15
N LEU A 110 -23.28 10.24 0.71
CA LEU A 110 -22.05 9.70 1.32
C LEU A 110 -22.21 9.58 2.84
N SER A 111 -23.39 9.18 3.32
CA SER A 111 -23.62 8.83 4.73
C SER A 111 -22.83 7.58 5.18
N GLU A 112 -21.82 7.17 4.43
CA GLU A 112 -21.02 5.98 4.66
C GLU A 112 -19.82 6.38 5.50
N SER A 113 -19.95 6.15 6.80
CA SER A 113 -18.85 6.17 7.76
C SER A 113 -17.70 5.30 7.23
N ASN A 114 -16.46 5.60 7.63
CA ASN A 114 -15.26 4.80 7.33
C ASN A 114 -14.67 4.98 5.92
N MET A 115 -14.78 6.18 5.34
CA MET A 115 -14.04 6.52 4.12
C MET A 115 -12.57 6.87 4.39
N CYS A 116 -11.74 6.67 3.37
CA CYS A 116 -10.38 7.18 3.27
C CYS A 116 -9.97 7.37 1.80
N TRP A 117 -8.94 8.18 1.58
CA TRP A 117 -8.25 8.32 0.31
C TRP A 117 -7.16 7.26 0.20
N LEU A 118 -7.30 6.35 -0.76
CA LEU A 118 -6.25 5.42 -1.16
C LEU A 118 -5.43 6.05 -2.29
N THR A 119 -4.16 6.35 -2.02
CA THR A 119 -3.24 6.82 -3.05
C THR A 119 -2.25 5.72 -3.39
N LEU A 120 -2.14 5.42 -4.69
CA LEU A 120 -1.07 4.62 -5.26
C LEU A 120 -0.10 5.59 -5.90
N LEU A 121 1.06 5.84 -5.29
CA LEU A 121 2.03 6.81 -5.81
C LEU A 121 2.62 6.37 -7.15
N GLN A 122 2.83 5.07 -7.31
CA GLN A 122 3.30 4.45 -8.54
C GLN A 122 2.56 3.13 -8.78
N ASN A 123 1.42 3.23 -9.46
CA ASN A 123 0.62 2.08 -9.81
C ASN A 123 1.28 1.22 -10.93
N HIS A 124 0.57 0.20 -11.42
CA HIS A 124 1.09 -0.71 -12.46
C HIS A 124 1.55 -0.04 -13.77
N ASP A 125 1.04 1.16 -14.06
CA ASP A 125 1.35 1.97 -15.24
C ASP A 125 2.26 3.16 -14.88
N ALA A 126 2.95 3.07 -13.74
CA ALA A 126 3.83 4.10 -13.20
C ALA A 126 3.16 5.47 -13.01
N LYS A 127 1.86 5.47 -12.70
CA LYS A 127 1.07 6.69 -12.46
C LYS A 127 0.69 6.81 -10.99
N THR A 128 0.60 8.06 -10.55
CA THR A 128 -0.06 8.38 -9.29
C THR A 128 -1.58 8.38 -9.52
N VAL A 129 -2.30 7.58 -8.74
CA VAL A 129 -3.77 7.55 -8.77
C VAL A 129 -4.32 7.62 -7.35
N GLU A 130 -5.45 8.31 -7.19
CA GLU A 130 -6.12 8.50 -5.91
C GLU A 130 -7.57 8.04 -6.01
N TRP A 131 -7.98 7.15 -5.12
CA TRP A 131 -9.33 6.58 -5.06
C TRP A 131 -9.98 6.88 -3.73
N LEU A 132 -11.21 7.37 -3.76
CA LEU A 132 -12.06 7.37 -2.58
C LEU A 132 -12.59 5.95 -2.36
N ILE A 133 -12.30 5.38 -1.20
CA ILE A 133 -12.78 4.05 -0.80
C ILE A 133 -13.48 4.13 0.55
N SER A 134 -14.41 3.20 0.79
CA SER A 134 -15.11 3.01 2.06
C SER A 134 -14.94 1.58 2.55
N PHE A 135 -14.68 1.44 3.85
CA PHE A 135 -14.64 0.15 4.55
C PHE A 135 -15.98 -0.15 5.24
N ASN A 136 -16.28 -1.44 5.39
CA ASN A 136 -17.51 -1.88 6.07
C ASN A 136 -17.52 -1.47 7.56
N PHE A 137 -16.36 -1.43 8.21
CA PHE A 137 -16.20 -1.10 9.62
C PHE A 137 -15.08 -0.10 9.86
N GLU A 138 -15.25 0.76 10.87
CA GLU A 138 -14.24 1.74 11.27
C GLU A 138 -12.96 1.05 11.74
N SER A 139 -13.10 -0.03 12.50
CA SER A 139 -11.99 -0.83 12.99
C SER A 139 -11.15 -1.43 11.85
N ASP A 140 -11.80 -1.82 10.74
CA ASP A 140 -11.08 -2.27 9.55
C ASP A 140 -10.33 -1.11 8.90
N ARG A 141 -10.97 0.05 8.74
CA ARG A 141 -10.30 1.25 8.21
C ARG A 141 -9.04 1.60 9.01
N LEU A 142 -9.16 1.71 10.33
CA LEU A 142 -8.04 2.08 11.21
C LEU A 142 -6.90 1.05 11.10
N ARG A 143 -7.22 -0.25 11.15
CA ARG A 143 -6.22 -1.31 10.98
C ARG A 143 -5.56 -1.28 9.60
N TRP A 144 -6.30 -0.95 8.55
CA TRP A 144 -5.73 -0.82 7.20
C TRP A 144 -4.78 0.37 7.11
N ILE A 145 -5.13 1.52 7.70
CA ILE A 145 -4.25 2.69 7.79
C ILE A 145 -2.96 2.33 8.54
N GLU A 146 -3.08 1.69 9.70
CA GLU A 146 -1.92 1.23 10.49
C GLU A 146 -1.00 0.29 9.69
N GLN A 147 -1.56 -0.61 8.89
CA GLN A 147 -0.77 -1.58 8.11
C GLN A 147 -0.02 -0.96 6.92
N VAL A 148 -0.42 0.21 6.42
CA VAL A 148 0.27 0.90 5.32
C VAL A 148 1.03 2.14 5.78
N THR A 149 0.98 2.46 7.07
CA THR A 149 1.70 3.59 7.66
C THR A 149 2.92 3.05 8.41
N PRO A 150 4.15 3.49 8.07
CA PRO A 150 5.35 3.09 8.79
C PRO A 150 5.25 3.49 10.27
N GLN A 151 5.68 2.61 11.17
CA GLN A 151 5.69 2.93 12.59
C GLN A 151 6.68 4.05 12.89
N GLN A 152 6.29 4.97 13.77
CA GLN A 152 7.16 6.03 14.25
C GLN A 152 7.83 5.60 15.55
N SER A 153 9.13 5.86 15.66
CA SER A 153 9.87 5.66 16.91
C SER A 153 9.36 6.63 17.98
N HIS A 154 9.25 6.15 19.23
CA HIS A 154 8.99 7.00 20.39
C HIS A 154 10.20 7.87 20.78
N ASN A 155 11.40 7.50 20.33
CA ASN A 155 12.61 8.26 20.53
C ASN A 155 12.86 9.18 19.32
N PRO A 156 12.85 10.52 19.50
CA PRO A 156 13.09 11.48 18.41
C PRO A 156 14.48 11.37 17.77
N GLU A 157 15.47 10.84 18.51
CA GLU A 157 16.83 10.60 18.04
C GLU A 157 16.98 9.28 17.28
N GLU A 158 15.88 8.59 17.00
CA GLU A 158 15.89 7.29 16.38
C GLU A 158 14.82 7.21 15.31
N LYS A 159 15.19 6.70 14.14
CA LYS A 159 14.26 6.31 13.10
C LYS A 159 14.31 4.81 12.90
N ILE A 160 13.18 4.16 13.17
CA ILE A 160 12.94 2.76 12.87
C ILE A 160 12.22 2.71 11.53
N TYR A 161 12.67 1.83 10.65
CA TYR A 161 12.05 1.58 9.35
C TYR A 161 11.44 0.19 9.35
N GLU A 162 10.27 0.08 8.74
CA GLU A 162 9.68 -1.20 8.42
C GLU A 162 10.50 -1.90 7.32
N GLU A 163 10.54 -3.24 7.31
CA GLU A 163 11.25 -3.99 6.27
C GLU A 163 10.79 -3.62 4.85
N TRP A 164 9.52 -3.25 4.70
CA TRP A 164 8.92 -2.85 3.43
C TRP A 164 9.11 -1.37 3.09
N ASP A 165 9.52 -0.52 4.05
CA ASP A 165 9.71 0.94 3.90
C ASP A 165 11.14 1.38 4.27
N CYS A 166 12.09 0.46 4.30
CA CYS A 166 13.47 0.77 4.66
C CYS A 166 14.30 1.21 3.45
N PRO A 167 15.21 2.19 3.61
CA PRO A 167 16.14 2.53 2.54
C PRO A 167 17.20 1.45 2.41
N GLN A 168 17.60 1.21 1.16
CA GLN A 168 18.72 0.35 0.83
C GLN A 168 19.98 1.21 0.61
N VAL A 169 21.09 0.81 1.21
CA VAL A 169 22.40 1.44 1.06
C VAL A 169 23.36 0.50 0.35
N GLU A 170 24.36 1.06 -0.32
CA GLU A 170 25.42 0.30 -0.99
C GLU A 170 26.77 0.63 -0.36
N GLY A 171 27.58 -0.41 -0.13
CA GLY A 171 28.95 -0.27 0.35
C GLY A 171 29.81 0.42 -0.70
N VAL A 172 30.36 1.58 -0.35
CA VAL A 172 31.30 2.33 -1.22
C VAL A 172 32.77 2.01 -0.91
N ALA A 173 33.03 1.30 0.19
CA ALA A 173 34.35 0.86 0.63
C ALA A 173 34.22 -0.49 1.34
N ASN A 174 35.30 -1.28 1.33
CA ASN A 174 35.37 -2.51 2.11
C ASN A 174 35.48 -2.16 3.59
N TYR A 175 34.59 -2.71 4.39
CA TYR A 175 34.57 -2.55 5.84
C TYR A 175 34.69 -3.93 6.50
N SER A 176 35.76 -4.11 7.27
CA SER A 176 35.99 -5.30 8.07
C SER A 176 35.54 -5.05 9.50
N THR A 177 34.76 -5.98 10.05
CA THR A 177 34.23 -5.90 11.42
C THR A 177 35.35 -5.81 12.45
N GLN A 178 35.22 -4.88 13.39
CA GLN A 178 36.07 -4.78 14.56
C GLN A 178 35.43 -5.46 15.77
N ASP A 179 34.10 -5.36 15.88
CA ASP A 179 33.30 -5.93 16.96
C ASP A 179 32.38 -7.06 16.48
N SER A 180 31.91 -7.89 17.43
CA SER A 180 31.14 -9.11 17.14
C SER A 180 29.70 -8.85 16.65
N ASP A 181 29.20 -7.64 16.83
CA ASP A 181 27.86 -7.19 16.45
C ASP A 181 27.85 -6.39 15.14
N GLU A 182 29.02 -6.18 14.52
CA GLU A 182 29.16 -5.55 13.21
C GLU A 182 29.02 -6.56 12.06
N LEU A 183 28.67 -6.07 10.87
CA LEU A 183 28.64 -6.86 9.64
C LEU A 183 29.78 -6.42 8.72
N THR A 184 30.46 -7.39 8.11
CA THR A 184 31.44 -7.09 7.05
C THR A 184 30.67 -6.60 5.83
N LEU A 185 31.14 -5.53 5.19
CA LEU A 185 30.52 -4.98 3.99
C LEU A 185 31.57 -4.85 2.89
N GLN A 186 31.30 -5.40 1.72
CA GLN A 186 32.14 -5.24 0.55
C GLN A 186 31.65 -4.09 -0.33
N ILE A 187 32.55 -3.57 -1.16
CA ILE A 187 32.18 -2.59 -2.20
C ILE A 187 31.13 -3.21 -3.12
N GLY A 188 30.03 -2.50 -3.32
CA GLY A 188 28.90 -2.92 -4.16
C GLY A 188 27.88 -3.82 -3.45
N GLU A 189 28.12 -4.24 -2.21
CA GLU A 189 27.12 -4.96 -1.43
C GLU A 189 26.04 -4.00 -0.93
N THR A 190 24.78 -4.46 -0.97
CA THR A 190 23.65 -3.66 -0.49
C THR A 190 23.12 -4.16 0.83
N ALA A 191 22.70 -3.24 1.71
CA ALA A 191 22.08 -3.55 2.99
C ALA A 191 20.82 -2.70 3.21
N ASN A 192 19.87 -3.24 3.97
CA ASN A 192 18.66 -2.53 4.38
C ASN A 192 18.92 -1.81 5.71
N VAL A 193 18.52 -0.54 5.81
CA VAL A 193 18.64 0.24 7.04
C VAL A 193 17.34 0.15 7.82
N LEU A 194 17.28 -0.76 8.80
CA LEU A 194 16.11 -0.95 9.64
C LEU A 194 16.04 0.04 10.81
N ARG A 195 17.20 0.59 11.22
CA ARG A 195 17.31 1.53 12.32
C ARG A 195 18.40 2.55 12.02
N LYS A 196 18.11 3.82 12.26
CA LYS A 196 19.08 4.92 12.16
C LYS A 196 18.99 5.78 13.42
N LEU A 197 20.08 5.89 14.15
CA LEU A 197 20.22 6.85 15.23
C LEU A 197 20.63 8.20 14.63
N SER A 198 20.09 9.30 15.14
CA SER A 198 20.56 10.64 14.82
C SER A 198 21.97 10.78 15.37
N ASP A 199 22.90 11.21 14.52
CA ASP A 199 24.28 11.41 14.92
C ASP A 199 24.36 12.65 15.82
N SER A 200 24.29 12.45 17.13
CA SER A 200 24.47 13.48 18.16
C SER A 200 25.95 13.59 18.59
N GLY A 201 26.91 13.23 17.75
CA GLY A 201 28.31 13.46 18.11
C GLY A 201 29.35 13.08 17.06
N LYS A 202 29.83 14.09 16.33
CA LYS A 202 31.11 14.14 15.61
C LYS A 202 31.32 12.98 14.64
N GLY A 203 31.09 13.28 13.36
CA GLY A 203 31.86 12.66 12.29
C GLY A 203 33.34 12.62 12.68
N LEU A 204 33.84 11.40 12.86
CA LEU A 204 35.27 11.12 12.87
C LEU A 204 35.63 10.61 11.47
N PRO A 205 36.83 11.00 11.00
CA PRO A 205 37.17 11.18 9.58
C PRO A 205 37.17 9.91 8.74
#